data_AF-A0A2P9H5E5-F1
#
_entry.id   AF-A0A2P9H5E5-F1
#
_cell.length_a   1.000
_cell.length_b   1.000
_cell.length_c   1.000
_cell.angle_alpha   90.00
_cell.angle_beta   90.00
_cell.angle_gamma   90.00
#
_symmetry.space_group_name_H-M   'P 1'
#
loop_
_entity.id
_entity.type
_entity.pdbx_description
1 polymer ?
#
loop_
_entity_poly.entity_id
_entity_poly.type
_entity_poly.pdbx_seq_one_letter_code
_entity_poly.pdbx_strand_id
1 'polypeptide(L)'
;MSWLALILTLLLEQVRATPSTNPVYAGVTAWSDKVARNLNAGQARHGVYGWLLVVGAGTALTGLVFELARSWHWLAALAVDVSVLFFALGFRQFSHPITAIQTALEQGDADKARRVFAEWRRNTDPEFDPTELDEAEIVRQSIEFGLLASHRHVFGVLFWFLVLPGPSGAVLYRLSEYLSRHWNRPPAAGDAGVPPDLFGQFALKAYAWIDWLPARLTAMGFAIVGDFEGAIYCWRHMTVDSKPNVVSGRILIASAQEGAGLAEPGPEALRSAVGLAWRAMILWLLLLLLLTLAAALA
;
A
#
# COMPACT_ATOMS: atom_id res chain seq x y z
N MET A 1 12.14 -15.54 -13.69
CA MET A 1 12.67 -14.18 -13.46
C MET A 1 11.93 -13.46 -12.34
N SER A 2 10.60 -13.41 -12.38
CA SER A 2 9.77 -12.69 -11.39
C SER A 2 10.01 -13.09 -9.92
N TRP A 3 10.07 -14.39 -9.60
CA TRP A 3 10.35 -14.84 -8.22
C TRP A 3 11.77 -14.44 -7.73
N LEU A 4 12.77 -14.55 -8.61
CA LEU A 4 14.13 -14.10 -8.31
C LEU A 4 14.19 -12.58 -8.09
N ALA A 5 13.48 -11.81 -8.92
CA ALA A 5 13.38 -10.36 -8.77
C ALA A 5 12.77 -9.97 -7.41
N LEU A 6 11.72 -10.67 -6.98
CA LEU A 6 11.08 -10.44 -5.68
C LEU A 6 12.04 -10.71 -4.53
N ILE A 7 12.76 -11.83 -4.53
CA ILE A 7 13.74 -12.13 -3.47
C ILE A 7 14.88 -11.14 -3.46
N LEU A 8 15.47 -10.84 -4.63
CA LEU A 8 16.55 -9.86 -4.72
C LEU A 8 16.10 -8.49 -4.22
N THR A 9 14.87 -8.08 -4.55
CA THR A 9 14.31 -6.81 -4.08
C THR A 9 14.09 -6.80 -2.58
N LEU A 10 13.50 -7.87 -2.01
CA LEU A 10 13.29 -7.96 -0.56
C LEU A 10 14.62 -7.97 0.19
N LEU A 11 15.64 -8.67 -0.32
CA LEU A 11 16.99 -8.65 0.23
C LEU A 11 17.61 -7.24 0.15
N LEU A 12 17.47 -6.56 -0.98
CA LEU A 12 17.94 -5.17 -1.13
C LEU A 12 17.22 -4.22 -0.17
N GLU A 13 15.92 -4.39 0.02
CA GLU A 13 15.14 -3.59 0.97
C GLU A 13 15.58 -3.84 2.42
N GLN A 14 16.00 -5.06 2.78
CA GLN A 14 16.59 -5.33 4.10
C GLN A 14 17.91 -4.58 4.32
N VAL A 15 18.74 -4.46 3.28
CA VAL A 15 20.04 -3.77 3.34
C VAL A 15 19.88 -2.24 3.30
N ARG A 16 18.95 -1.73 2.50
CA ARG A 16 18.76 -0.30 2.30
C ARG A 16 17.28 0.05 2.20
N ALA A 17 16.75 0.67 3.24
CA ALA A 17 15.43 1.28 3.20
C ALA A 17 15.42 2.40 2.14
N THR A 18 14.37 2.46 1.33
CA THR A 18 14.14 3.56 0.39
C THR A 18 14.04 4.87 1.18
N PRO A 19 14.87 5.88 0.92
CA PRO A 19 14.80 7.16 1.62
C PRO A 19 13.42 7.80 1.47
N SER A 20 12.94 8.48 2.52
CA SER A 20 11.67 9.23 2.49
C SER A 20 11.65 10.31 1.41
N THR A 21 12.82 10.85 1.04
CA THR A 21 13.01 11.81 -0.04
C THR A 21 13.62 11.12 -1.26
N ASN A 22 12.76 10.65 -2.17
CA ASN A 22 13.19 9.95 -3.38
C ASN A 22 12.88 10.79 -4.63
N PRO A 23 13.87 11.06 -5.51
CA PRO A 23 13.67 11.85 -6.72
C PRO A 23 12.61 11.26 -7.66
N VAL A 24 12.41 9.94 -7.66
CA VAL A 24 11.36 9.29 -8.47
C VAL A 24 9.98 9.73 -8.00
N TYR A 25 9.72 9.67 -6.69
CA TYR A 25 8.45 10.12 -6.11
C TYR A 25 8.24 11.62 -6.27
N ALA A 26 9.30 12.42 -6.14
CA ALA A 26 9.24 13.85 -6.39
C ALA A 26 8.89 14.16 -7.86
N GLY A 27 9.47 13.41 -8.80
CA GLY A 27 9.16 13.51 -10.23
C GLY A 27 7.71 13.14 -10.54
N VAL A 28 7.21 12.04 -9.98
CA VAL A 28 5.80 11.62 -10.11
C VAL A 28 4.87 12.69 -9.54
N THR A 29 5.19 13.25 -8.37
CA THR A 29 4.41 14.32 -7.73
C THR A 29 4.38 15.58 -8.61
N ALA A 30 5.53 16.04 -9.09
CA ALA A 30 5.61 17.20 -9.95
C ALA A 30 4.85 16.99 -11.27
N TRP A 31 4.88 15.77 -11.81
CA TRP A 31 4.13 15.42 -13.01
C TRP A 31 2.62 15.37 -12.75
N SER A 32 2.17 14.72 -11.68
CA SER A 32 0.75 14.68 -11.31
C SER A 32 0.18 16.05 -11.03
N ASP A 33 0.94 16.91 -10.35
CA ASP A 33 0.57 18.30 -10.09
C ASP A 33 0.48 19.11 -11.39
N LYS A 34 1.43 18.93 -12.31
CA LYS A 34 1.41 19.60 -13.62
C LYS A 34 0.20 19.17 -14.44
N VAL A 35 -0.13 17.88 -14.42
CA VAL A 35 -1.30 17.34 -15.13
C VAL A 35 -2.59 17.87 -14.52
N ALA A 36 -2.71 17.86 -13.20
CA ALA A 36 -3.88 18.42 -12.51
C ALA A 36 -4.03 19.91 -12.82
N ARG A 37 -2.98 20.72 -12.67
CA ARG A 37 -3.04 22.16 -12.98
C ARG A 37 -3.45 22.48 -14.41
N ASN A 38 -3.03 21.68 -15.39
CA ASN A 38 -3.28 21.96 -16.81
C ASN A 38 -4.61 21.40 -17.32
N LEU A 39 -5.09 20.27 -16.77
CA LEU A 39 -6.30 19.61 -17.24
C LEU A 39 -7.51 19.85 -16.34
N ASN A 40 -7.32 20.31 -15.10
CA ASN A 40 -8.42 20.51 -14.18
C ASN A 40 -9.25 21.75 -14.54
N ALA A 41 -10.29 21.52 -15.33
CA ALA A 41 -11.34 22.48 -15.66
C ALA A 41 -12.60 22.31 -14.78
N GLY A 42 -12.48 21.69 -13.59
CA GLY A 42 -13.59 21.53 -12.63
C GLY A 42 -14.64 20.48 -13.01
N GLN A 43 -14.36 19.61 -13.98
CA GLN A 43 -15.27 18.51 -14.38
C GLN A 43 -14.64 17.14 -14.20
N ALA A 44 -15.45 16.16 -13.80
CA ALA A 44 -15.01 14.77 -13.58
C ALA A 44 -14.39 14.09 -14.81
N ARG A 45 -14.80 14.48 -16.04
CA ARG A 45 -14.25 13.92 -17.29
C ARG A 45 -12.78 14.24 -17.47
N HIS A 46 -12.33 15.42 -17.06
CA HIS A 46 -10.93 15.81 -17.14
C HIS A 46 -10.04 14.97 -16.21
N GLY A 47 -10.59 14.52 -15.09
CA GLY A 47 -9.95 13.56 -14.19
C GLY A 47 -9.64 12.22 -14.87
N VAL A 48 -10.48 11.77 -15.80
CA VAL A 48 -10.23 10.54 -16.59
C VAL A 48 -9.01 10.72 -17.48
N TYR A 49 -8.93 11.84 -18.21
CA TYR A 49 -7.79 12.12 -19.08
C TYR A 49 -6.50 12.31 -18.28
N GLY A 50 -6.57 13.01 -17.15
CA GLY A 50 -5.43 13.15 -16.24
C GLY A 50 -4.95 11.79 -15.74
N TRP A 51 -5.87 10.92 -15.30
CA TRP A 51 -5.53 9.59 -14.82
C TRP A 51 -4.90 8.73 -15.92
N LEU A 52 -5.49 8.70 -17.12
CA LEU A 52 -4.92 7.97 -18.27
C LEU A 52 -3.53 8.50 -18.64
N LEU A 53 -3.33 9.82 -18.56
CA LEU A 53 -2.04 10.42 -18.86
C LEU A 53 -0.98 10.03 -17.82
N VAL A 54 -1.27 10.07 -16.53
CA VAL A 54 -0.28 9.75 -15.49
C VAL A 54 -0.12 8.23 -15.34
N VAL A 55 -1.19 7.51 -15.07
CA VAL A 55 -1.16 6.06 -14.81
C VAL A 55 -0.93 5.28 -16.10
N GLY A 56 -1.67 5.61 -17.16
CA GLY A 56 -1.58 4.91 -18.44
C GLY A 56 -0.22 5.11 -19.09
N ALA A 57 0.28 6.35 -19.18
CA ALA A 57 1.61 6.58 -19.76
C ALA A 57 2.73 6.02 -18.87
N GLY A 58 2.64 6.12 -17.54
CA GLY A 58 3.62 5.53 -16.63
C GLY A 58 3.69 4.00 -16.75
N THR A 59 2.53 3.35 -16.82
CA THR A 59 2.42 1.89 -17.02
C THR A 59 2.95 1.48 -18.39
N ALA A 60 2.55 2.18 -19.46
CA ALA A 60 2.99 1.88 -20.82
C ALA A 60 4.49 2.09 -21.02
N LEU A 61 5.05 3.18 -20.47
CA LEU A 61 6.48 3.46 -20.51
C LEU A 61 7.28 2.38 -19.77
N THR A 62 6.81 1.97 -18.59
CA THR A 62 7.46 0.90 -17.81
C THR A 62 7.44 -0.43 -18.57
N GLY A 63 6.31 -0.78 -19.19
CA GLY A 63 6.20 -1.96 -20.04
C GLY A 63 7.12 -1.89 -21.26
N LEU A 64 7.21 -0.74 -21.93
CA LEU A 64 8.10 -0.54 -23.07
C LEU A 64 9.57 -0.70 -22.67
N VAL A 65 10.00 -0.08 -21.57
CA VAL A 65 11.37 -0.22 -21.05
C VAL A 65 11.67 -1.68 -20.70
N PHE A 66 10.72 -2.39 -20.10
CA PHE A 66 10.88 -3.80 -19.78
C PHE A 66 11.03 -4.68 -21.03
N GLU A 67 10.19 -4.49 -22.05
CA GLU A 67 10.28 -5.26 -23.30
C GLU A 67 11.57 -4.95 -24.09
N LEU A 68 12.00 -3.69 -24.10
CA LEU A 68 13.30 -3.30 -24.69
C LEU A 68 14.46 -3.96 -23.94
N ALA A 69 14.44 -3.94 -22.60
CA ALA A 69 15.47 -4.59 -21.79
C ALA A 69 15.47 -6.11 -22.00
N ARG A 70 14.29 -6.73 -22.08
CA ARG A 70 14.11 -8.17 -22.33
C ARG A 70 14.62 -8.59 -23.70
N SER A 71 14.40 -7.78 -24.74
CA SER A 71 14.89 -8.08 -26.09
C SER A 71 16.41 -8.00 -26.20
N TRP A 72 17.07 -7.19 -25.35
CA TRP A 72 18.53 -7.12 -25.29
C TRP A 72 19.14 -8.27 -24.47
N HIS A 73 18.74 -8.44 -23.22
CA HIS A 73 19.27 -9.50 -22.34
C HIS A 73 18.35 -9.77 -21.13
N TRP A 74 18.22 -11.03 -20.72
CA TRP A 74 17.35 -11.40 -19.58
C TRP A 74 17.76 -10.74 -18.25
N LEU A 75 19.07 -10.51 -18.02
CA LEU A 75 19.57 -9.77 -16.84
C LEU A 75 19.13 -8.30 -16.85
N ALA A 76 19.03 -7.67 -18.02
CA ALA A 76 18.57 -6.28 -18.12
C ALA A 76 17.09 -6.20 -17.72
N ALA A 77 16.26 -7.14 -18.19
CA ALA A 77 14.87 -7.26 -17.73
C ALA A 77 14.77 -7.50 -16.22
N LEU A 78 15.61 -8.39 -15.68
CA LEU A 78 15.67 -8.63 -14.23
C LEU A 78 16.05 -7.36 -13.46
N ALA A 79 17.01 -6.58 -13.97
CA ALA A 79 17.40 -5.32 -13.35
C ALA A 79 16.25 -4.29 -13.35
N VAL A 80 15.45 -4.23 -14.42
CA VAL A 80 14.24 -3.39 -14.48
C VAL A 80 13.20 -3.87 -13.45
N ASP A 81 12.92 -5.17 -13.38
CA ASP A 81 12.01 -5.74 -12.38
C ASP A 81 12.42 -5.36 -10.97
N VAL A 82 13.69 -5.62 -10.61
CA VAL A 82 14.23 -5.33 -9.27
C VAL A 82 14.19 -3.82 -8.98
N SER A 83 14.54 -2.98 -9.96
CA SER A 83 14.52 -1.52 -9.77
C SER A 83 13.11 -0.99 -9.53
N VAL A 84 12.15 -1.45 -10.33
CA VAL A 84 10.74 -1.02 -10.19
C VAL A 84 10.14 -1.55 -8.89
N LEU A 85 10.37 -2.82 -8.57
CA LEU A 85 9.92 -3.39 -7.30
C LEU A 85 10.57 -2.70 -6.11
N PHE A 86 11.85 -2.33 -6.17
CA PHE A 86 12.53 -1.61 -5.08
C PHE A 86 11.89 -0.26 -4.79
N PHE A 87 11.38 0.43 -5.81
CA PHE A 87 10.64 1.68 -5.64
C PHE A 87 9.15 1.49 -5.36
N ALA A 88 8.56 0.36 -5.76
CA ALA A 88 7.15 0.08 -5.53
C ALA A 88 6.89 -0.53 -4.15
N LEU A 89 7.81 -1.35 -3.65
CA LEU A 89 7.75 -1.99 -2.35
C LEU A 89 8.15 -1.02 -1.24
N GLY A 90 7.45 -1.11 -0.11
CA GLY A 90 7.65 -0.26 1.06
C GLY A 90 7.45 -1.02 2.37
N PHE A 91 7.96 -2.24 2.44
CA PHE A 91 7.91 -3.09 3.64
C PHE A 91 8.56 -2.42 4.87
N ARG A 92 9.67 -1.70 4.70
CA ARG A 92 10.30 -0.98 5.83
C ARG A 92 9.54 0.25 6.30
N GLN A 93 8.72 0.85 5.44
CA GLN A 93 7.93 2.04 5.77
C GLN A 93 6.81 1.75 6.78
N PHE A 94 6.40 0.48 6.92
CA PHE A 94 5.43 0.08 7.96
C PHE A 94 6.10 -0.51 9.20
N SER A 95 7.13 -1.34 9.06
CA SER A 95 7.69 -2.10 10.18
C SER A 95 8.47 -1.23 11.15
N HIS A 96 9.26 -0.25 10.64
CA HIS A 96 10.07 0.63 11.49
C HIS A 96 9.23 1.50 12.45
N PRO A 97 8.21 2.23 11.98
CA PRO A 97 7.37 3.03 12.86
C PRO A 97 6.67 2.16 13.92
N ILE A 98 6.13 1.00 13.55
CA ILE A 98 5.45 0.10 14.49
C ILE A 98 6.42 -0.39 15.57
N THR A 99 7.63 -0.83 15.20
CA THR A 99 8.64 -1.25 16.19
C THR A 99 9.08 -0.08 17.08
N ALA A 100 9.25 1.13 16.53
CA ALA A 100 9.63 2.29 17.32
C ALA A 100 8.54 2.72 18.32
N ILE A 101 7.27 2.64 17.93
CA ILE A 101 6.11 2.88 18.80
C ILE A 101 6.05 1.80 19.88
N GLN A 102 6.19 0.53 19.51
CA GLN A 102 6.22 -0.59 20.44
C GLN A 102 7.30 -0.39 21.51
N THR A 103 8.54 -0.13 21.11
CA THR A 103 9.66 0.08 22.05
C THR A 103 9.43 1.30 22.95
N ALA A 104 8.81 2.37 22.44
CA ALA A 104 8.47 3.53 23.27
C ALA A 104 7.43 3.18 24.34
N LEU A 105 6.39 2.43 23.98
CA LEU A 105 5.35 1.99 24.93
C LEU A 105 5.88 0.98 25.95
N GLU A 106 6.76 0.05 25.55
CA GLU A 106 7.44 -0.88 26.48
C GLU A 106 8.32 -0.15 27.50
N GLN A 107 8.80 1.05 27.15
CA GLN A 107 9.59 1.92 28.03
C GLN A 107 8.72 2.87 28.88
N GLY A 108 7.39 2.84 28.72
CA GLY A 108 6.47 3.77 29.39
C GLY A 108 6.51 5.20 28.83
N ASP A 109 7.06 5.41 27.64
CA ASP A 109 7.18 6.73 26.99
C ASP A 109 6.06 6.92 25.95
N ALA A 110 4.86 7.18 26.44
CA ALA A 110 3.67 7.42 25.62
C ALA A 110 3.81 8.65 24.72
N ASP A 111 4.52 9.67 25.17
CA ASP A 111 4.73 10.90 24.41
C ASP A 111 5.61 10.66 23.18
N LYS A 112 6.67 9.87 23.34
CA LYS A 112 7.50 9.44 22.20
C LYS A 112 6.72 8.56 21.25
N ALA A 113 5.92 7.61 21.74
CA ALA A 113 5.04 6.79 20.90
C ALA A 113 4.09 7.66 20.07
N ARG A 114 3.46 8.66 20.70
CA ARG A 114 2.57 9.63 20.04
C ARG A 114 3.29 10.45 18.97
N ARG A 115 4.51 10.93 19.25
CA ARG A 115 5.32 11.70 18.27
C ARG A 115 5.69 10.86 17.05
N VAL A 116 6.17 9.64 17.25
CA VAL A 116 6.54 8.72 16.17
C VAL A 116 5.32 8.38 15.31
N PHE A 117 4.19 8.06 15.95
CA PHE A 117 2.93 7.80 15.23
C PHE A 117 2.47 9.02 14.43
N ALA A 118 2.51 10.22 15.02
CA ALA A 118 2.13 11.47 14.36
C ALA A 118 3.01 11.76 13.13
N GLU A 119 4.33 11.63 13.26
CA GLU A 119 5.25 11.82 12.14
C GLU A 119 4.98 10.83 11.00
N TRP A 120 4.75 9.56 11.35
CA TRP A 120 4.41 8.54 10.37
C TRP A 120 3.08 8.83 9.66
N ARG A 121 2.06 9.28 10.42
CA ARG A 121 0.73 9.62 9.89
C ARG A 121 0.76 10.85 8.98
N ARG A 122 1.55 11.87 9.33
CA ARG A 122 1.71 13.11 8.54
C ARG A 122 2.26 12.90 7.13
N ASN A 123 2.98 11.80 6.89
CA ASN A 123 3.40 11.43 5.53
C ASN A 123 2.21 11.18 4.58
N THR A 124 1.05 10.78 5.12
CA THR A 124 -0.18 10.56 4.36
C THR A 124 -1.20 11.67 4.57
N ASP A 125 -1.28 12.20 5.79
CA ASP A 125 -2.26 13.20 6.21
C ASP A 125 -1.54 14.36 6.92
N PRO A 126 -1.06 15.37 6.17
CA PRO A 126 -0.23 16.45 6.72
C PRO A 126 -0.88 17.27 7.84
N GLU A 127 -2.21 17.33 7.88
CA GLU A 127 -2.99 18.10 8.85
C GLU A 127 -3.34 17.28 10.11
N PHE A 128 -2.81 16.06 10.25
CA PHE A 128 -3.10 15.20 11.38
C PHE A 128 -2.63 15.78 12.73
N ASP A 129 -3.59 15.99 13.63
CA ASP A 129 -3.36 16.44 15.01
C ASP A 129 -3.26 15.24 15.97
N PRO A 130 -2.12 15.08 16.67
CA PRO A 130 -1.94 13.97 17.61
C PRO A 130 -2.42 14.25 19.05
N THR A 131 -2.89 15.46 19.37
CA THR A 131 -3.07 15.93 20.76
C THR A 131 -4.09 15.16 21.60
N GLU A 132 -5.02 14.42 20.99
CA GLU A 132 -6.10 13.71 21.70
C GLU A 132 -5.93 12.18 21.79
N LEU A 133 -4.76 11.64 21.41
CA LEU A 133 -4.57 10.18 21.34
C LEU A 133 -4.08 9.58 22.66
N ASP A 134 -4.90 8.73 23.27
CA ASP A 134 -4.53 7.83 24.37
C ASP A 134 -3.60 6.69 23.88
N GLU A 135 -2.87 6.04 24.79
CA GLU A 135 -1.95 4.92 24.48
C GLU A 135 -2.66 3.78 23.74
N ALA A 136 -3.85 3.40 24.21
CA ALA A 136 -4.66 2.37 23.57
C ALA A 136 -5.05 2.76 22.14
N GLU A 137 -5.37 4.03 21.92
CA GLU A 137 -5.74 4.56 20.60
C GLU A 137 -4.53 4.62 19.66
N ILE A 138 -3.35 5.00 20.18
CA ILE A 138 -2.09 4.96 19.43
C ILE A 138 -1.82 3.55 18.94
N VAL A 139 -1.94 2.54 19.81
CA VAL A 139 -1.75 1.13 19.42
C VAL A 139 -2.75 0.73 18.34
N ARG A 140 -4.05 0.95 18.57
CA ARG A 140 -5.11 0.56 17.63
C ARG A 140 -4.91 1.21 16.27
N GLN A 141 -4.74 2.53 16.22
CA GLN A 141 -4.55 3.25 14.95
C GLN A 141 -3.23 2.90 14.26
N SER A 142 -2.17 2.59 15.02
CA SER A 142 -0.89 2.12 14.46
C SER A 142 -1.03 0.77 13.77
N ILE A 143 -1.77 -0.16 14.37
CA ILE A 143 -2.09 -1.47 13.79
C ILE A 143 -2.92 -1.29 12.51
N GLU A 144 -4.00 -0.53 12.57
CA GLU A 144 -4.89 -0.30 11.42
C GLU A 144 -4.15 0.34 10.25
N PHE A 145 -3.39 1.41 10.54
CA PHE A 145 -2.59 2.09 9.53
C PHE A 145 -1.46 1.22 8.99
N GLY A 146 -0.81 0.44 9.84
CA GLY A 146 0.27 -0.49 9.48
C GLY A 146 -0.18 -1.62 8.57
N LEU A 147 -1.31 -2.25 8.88
CA LEU A 147 -1.87 -3.32 8.07
C LEU A 147 -2.32 -2.80 6.70
N LEU A 148 -2.98 -1.65 6.66
CA LEU A 148 -3.31 -0.97 5.40
C LEU A 148 -2.05 -0.63 4.59
N ALA A 149 -1.02 -0.11 5.25
CA ALA A 149 0.25 0.20 4.61
C ALA A 149 0.89 -1.07 4.03
N SER A 150 0.88 -2.19 4.76
CA SER A 150 1.42 -3.47 4.29
C SER A 150 0.68 -3.97 3.04
N HIS A 151 -0.65 -3.83 3.00
CA HIS A 151 -1.43 -4.17 1.81
C HIS A 151 -1.05 -3.30 0.61
N ARG A 152 -1.05 -1.98 0.77
CA ARG A 152 -0.82 -1.02 -0.33
C ARG A 152 0.63 -0.96 -0.82
N HIS A 153 1.59 -1.31 0.01
CA HIS A 153 3.02 -1.24 -0.33
C HIS A 153 3.62 -2.60 -0.61
N VAL A 154 2.94 -3.71 -0.27
CA VAL A 154 3.48 -5.06 -0.48
C VAL A 154 2.46 -5.88 -1.27
N PHE A 155 1.36 -6.28 -0.66
CA PHE A 155 0.48 -7.30 -1.24
C PHE A 155 -0.21 -6.87 -2.55
N GLY A 156 -0.72 -5.65 -2.63
CA GLY A 156 -1.32 -5.11 -3.86
C GLY A 156 -0.31 -4.96 -4.99
N VAL A 157 0.93 -4.57 -4.66
CA VAL A 157 2.04 -4.49 -5.62
C VAL A 157 2.41 -5.88 -6.14
N LEU A 158 2.59 -6.86 -5.23
CA LEU A 158 2.90 -8.24 -5.58
C LEU A 158 1.82 -8.86 -6.49
N PHE A 159 0.55 -8.63 -6.16
CA PHE A 159 -0.56 -9.14 -6.95
C PHE A 159 -0.51 -8.62 -8.39
N TRP A 160 -0.42 -7.31 -8.58
CA TRP A 160 -0.41 -6.74 -9.93
C TRP A 160 0.89 -6.99 -10.68
N PHE A 161 2.03 -7.10 -9.98
CA PHE A 161 3.30 -7.55 -10.57
C PHE A 161 3.22 -8.98 -11.13
N LEU A 162 2.37 -9.83 -10.56
CA LEU A 162 2.12 -11.18 -11.05
C LEU A 162 1.12 -11.22 -12.21
N VAL A 163 0.01 -10.50 -12.08
CA VAL A 163 -1.12 -10.56 -13.03
C VAL A 163 -0.79 -9.85 -14.34
N LEU A 164 -0.11 -8.72 -14.27
CA LEU A 164 0.38 -7.99 -15.44
C LEU A 164 1.86 -8.33 -15.69
N PRO A 165 2.40 -8.09 -16.89
CA PRO A 165 3.79 -8.37 -17.20
C PRO A 165 4.73 -7.53 -16.31
N GLY A 166 5.18 -8.18 -15.23
CA GLY A 166 6.21 -7.73 -14.29
C GLY A 166 6.03 -6.28 -13.82
N PRO A 167 6.95 -5.38 -14.19
CA PRO A 167 7.08 -4.08 -13.55
C PRO A 167 5.93 -3.13 -13.89
N SER A 168 5.25 -3.37 -15.02
CA SER A 168 4.09 -2.59 -15.46
C SER A 168 2.95 -2.65 -14.43
N GLY A 169 2.68 -3.83 -13.87
CA GLY A 169 1.63 -4.02 -12.88
C GLY A 169 1.94 -3.34 -11.55
N ALA A 170 3.20 -3.39 -11.11
CA ALA A 170 3.64 -2.68 -9.92
C ALA A 170 3.43 -1.17 -10.06
N VAL A 171 3.81 -0.59 -11.20
CA VAL A 171 3.63 0.85 -11.48
C VAL A 171 2.14 1.22 -11.60
N LEU A 172 1.34 0.41 -12.29
CA LEU A 172 -0.12 0.61 -12.39
C LEU A 172 -0.75 0.74 -11.01
N TYR A 173 -0.47 -0.22 -10.12
CA TYR A 173 -1.04 -0.23 -8.78
C TYR A 173 -0.56 0.97 -7.95
N ARG A 174 0.75 1.24 -7.96
CA ARG A 174 1.35 2.34 -7.17
C ARG A 174 0.89 3.72 -7.62
N LEU A 175 0.83 3.98 -8.93
CA LEU A 175 0.35 5.27 -9.43
C LEU A 175 -1.16 5.44 -9.18
N SER A 176 -1.94 4.37 -9.33
CA SER A 176 -3.38 4.40 -9.03
C SER A 176 -3.65 4.69 -7.56
N GLU A 177 -2.94 4.02 -6.66
CA GLU A 177 -3.01 4.24 -5.21
C GLU A 177 -2.62 5.69 -4.86
N TYR A 178 -1.49 6.15 -5.41
CA TYR A 178 -0.98 7.49 -5.15
C TYR A 178 -1.97 8.58 -5.62
N LEU A 179 -2.44 8.53 -6.86
CA LEU A 179 -3.37 9.53 -7.39
C LEU A 179 -4.72 9.53 -6.67
N SER A 180 -5.19 8.37 -6.24
CA SER A 180 -6.44 8.27 -5.47
C SER A 180 -6.37 9.09 -4.18
N ARG A 181 -5.20 9.13 -3.53
CA ARG A 181 -4.97 9.96 -2.34
C ARG A 181 -4.62 11.39 -2.69
N HIS A 182 -3.67 11.59 -3.59
CA HIS A 182 -3.05 12.89 -3.87
C HIS A 182 -4.04 13.88 -4.50
N TRP A 183 -4.89 13.46 -5.44
CA TRP A 183 -5.90 14.32 -6.06
C TRP A 183 -7.19 14.46 -5.26
N ASN A 184 -7.32 13.75 -4.14
CA ASN A 184 -8.51 13.79 -3.28
C ASN A 184 -8.13 14.13 -1.84
N ARG A 185 -7.04 14.87 -1.65
CA ARG A 185 -6.70 15.42 -0.35
C ARG A 185 -7.79 16.41 0.09
N PRO A 186 -8.15 16.45 1.38
CA PRO A 186 -9.05 17.47 1.89
C PRO A 186 -8.53 18.87 1.52
N PRO A 187 -9.42 19.83 1.21
CA PRO A 187 -9.02 21.22 1.14
C PRO A 187 -8.36 21.62 2.45
N ALA A 188 -7.30 22.44 2.38
CA ALA A 188 -6.63 22.91 3.59
C ALA A 188 -7.65 23.64 4.50
N ALA A 189 -7.42 23.67 5.81
CA ALA A 189 -8.35 24.26 6.77
C ALA A 189 -8.81 25.71 6.44
N GLY A 190 -8.03 26.46 5.65
CA GLY A 190 -8.38 27.79 5.14
C GLY A 190 -9.38 27.83 3.97
N ASP A 191 -9.62 26.70 3.31
CA ASP A 191 -10.44 26.56 2.10
C ASP A 191 -11.75 25.78 2.36
N ALA A 192 -12.19 25.69 3.62
CA ALA A 192 -13.33 24.88 4.08
C ALA A 192 -14.69 25.19 3.40
N GLY A 193 -14.77 26.22 2.54
CA GLY A 193 -15.94 26.58 1.73
C GLY A 193 -15.86 26.17 0.26
N VAL A 194 -14.73 25.66 -0.23
CA VAL A 194 -14.59 25.23 -1.63
C VAL A 194 -15.16 23.82 -1.79
N PRO A 195 -16.12 23.58 -2.71
CA PRO A 195 -16.63 22.24 -2.94
C PRO A 195 -15.50 21.28 -3.34
N PRO A 196 -15.55 20.01 -2.89
CA PRO A 196 -14.50 19.05 -3.19
C PRO A 196 -14.36 18.86 -4.70
N ASP A 197 -13.11 18.91 -5.16
CA ASP A 197 -12.79 18.84 -6.58
C ASP A 197 -13.29 17.52 -7.21
N LEU A 198 -13.99 17.65 -8.34
CA LEU A 198 -14.52 16.51 -9.09
C LEU A 198 -13.42 15.78 -9.88
N PHE A 199 -12.26 16.41 -10.09
CA PHE A 199 -11.14 15.87 -10.87
C PHE A 199 -10.64 14.52 -10.31
N GLY A 200 -10.49 14.41 -8.99
CA GLY A 200 -9.96 13.21 -8.33
C GLY A 200 -10.92 12.02 -8.28
N GLN A 201 -12.21 12.19 -8.58
CA GLN A 201 -13.24 11.15 -8.39
C GLN A 201 -12.99 9.89 -9.22
N PHE A 202 -12.49 10.04 -10.44
CA PHE A 202 -12.17 8.89 -11.28
C PHE A 202 -11.01 8.09 -10.68
N ALA A 203 -9.98 8.75 -10.15
CA ALA A 203 -8.86 8.08 -9.50
C ALA A 203 -9.30 7.25 -8.28
N LEU A 204 -10.24 7.77 -7.47
CA LEU A 204 -10.84 7.01 -6.36
C LEU A 204 -11.57 5.76 -6.85
N LYS A 205 -12.42 5.90 -7.88
CA LYS A 205 -13.18 4.77 -8.44
C LYS A 205 -12.26 3.73 -9.07
N ALA A 206 -11.31 4.17 -9.89
CA ALA A 206 -10.35 3.29 -10.57
C ALA A 206 -9.52 2.50 -9.56
N TYR A 207 -8.96 3.17 -8.55
CA TYR A 207 -8.21 2.49 -7.49
C TYR A 207 -9.08 1.50 -6.72
N ALA A 208 -10.33 1.86 -6.39
CA ALA A 208 -11.24 0.93 -5.70
C ALA A 208 -11.48 -0.37 -6.48
N TRP A 209 -11.61 -0.29 -7.81
CA TRP A 209 -11.74 -1.46 -8.68
C TRP A 209 -10.44 -2.27 -8.77
N ILE A 210 -9.31 -1.59 -8.94
CA ILE A 210 -7.97 -2.21 -9.02
C ILE A 210 -7.62 -2.92 -7.71
N ASP A 211 -8.05 -2.37 -6.57
CA ASP A 211 -7.74 -2.85 -5.22
C ASP A 211 -8.74 -3.91 -4.71
N TRP A 212 -9.92 -4.02 -5.33
CA TRP A 212 -11.01 -4.86 -4.85
C TRP A 212 -10.62 -6.33 -4.63
N LEU A 213 -9.94 -6.93 -5.60
CA LEU A 213 -9.48 -8.31 -5.57
C LEU A 213 -8.24 -8.51 -4.67
N PRO A 214 -7.13 -7.75 -4.85
CA PRO A 214 -5.95 -7.95 -4.01
C PRO A 214 -6.24 -7.70 -2.52
N ALA A 215 -7.13 -6.76 -2.17
CA ALA A 215 -7.50 -6.53 -0.77
C ALA A 215 -8.15 -7.76 -0.13
N ARG A 216 -9.06 -8.43 -0.85
CA ARG A 216 -9.72 -9.67 -0.38
C ARG A 216 -8.74 -10.84 -0.27
N LEU A 217 -7.84 -10.98 -1.23
CA LEU A 217 -6.79 -12.01 -1.17
C LEU A 217 -5.82 -11.75 -0.01
N THR A 218 -5.52 -10.49 0.28
CA THR A 218 -4.68 -10.13 1.43
C THR A 218 -5.39 -10.41 2.75
N ALA A 219 -6.66 -10.03 2.86
CA ALA A 219 -7.48 -10.34 4.04
C ALA A 219 -7.60 -11.85 4.27
N MET A 220 -7.79 -12.63 3.22
CA MET A 220 -7.77 -14.10 3.30
C MET A 220 -6.39 -14.61 3.72
N GLY A 221 -5.30 -14.02 3.20
CA GLY A 221 -3.94 -14.36 3.62
C GLY A 221 -3.70 -14.10 5.11
N PHE A 222 -4.22 -12.99 5.64
CA PHE A 222 -4.19 -12.71 7.09
C PHE A 222 -5.04 -13.70 7.88
N ALA A 223 -6.23 -14.05 7.39
CA ALA A 223 -7.08 -15.07 8.02
C ALA A 223 -6.38 -16.44 8.09
N ILE A 224 -5.76 -16.90 7.00
CA ILE A 224 -5.10 -18.22 6.93
C ILE A 224 -3.91 -18.31 7.89
N VAL A 225 -3.21 -17.20 8.10
CA VAL A 225 -1.94 -17.16 8.81
C VAL A 225 -2.09 -16.74 10.29
N GLY A 226 -3.19 -16.06 10.61
CA GLY A 226 -3.62 -15.77 11.97
C GLY A 226 -4.65 -16.79 12.44
N ASP A 227 -5.75 -16.28 13.00
CA ASP A 227 -6.94 -16.99 13.42
C ASP A 227 -8.01 -16.91 12.32
N PHE A 228 -8.12 -18.02 11.60
CA PHE A 228 -9.00 -18.19 10.47
C PHE A 228 -10.48 -18.15 10.88
N GLU A 229 -10.82 -18.62 12.09
CA GLU A 229 -12.21 -18.75 12.55
C GLU A 229 -12.83 -17.37 12.85
N GLY A 230 -12.13 -16.52 13.61
CA GLY A 230 -12.55 -15.15 13.87
C GLY A 230 -12.63 -14.30 12.59
N ALA A 231 -11.65 -14.40 11.70
CA ALA A 231 -11.62 -13.63 10.47
C ALA A 231 -12.81 -13.94 9.52
N ILE A 232 -13.22 -15.22 9.41
CA ILE A 232 -14.40 -15.61 8.62
C ILE A 232 -15.70 -15.18 9.30
N TYR A 233 -15.78 -15.27 10.63
CA TYR A 233 -16.94 -14.80 11.37
C TYR A 233 -17.21 -13.30 11.10
N CYS A 234 -16.18 -12.45 11.23
CA CYS A 234 -16.25 -11.02 10.91
C CYS A 234 -16.67 -10.77 9.45
N TRP A 235 -16.04 -11.46 8.49
CA TRP A 235 -16.35 -11.28 7.08
C TRP A 235 -17.82 -11.62 6.76
N ARG A 236 -18.37 -12.66 7.39
CA ARG A 236 -19.77 -13.06 7.22
C ARG A 236 -20.78 -12.05 7.78
N HIS A 237 -20.40 -11.29 8.80
CA HIS A 237 -21.27 -10.30 9.45
C HIS A 237 -21.03 -8.85 8.97
N MET A 238 -20.08 -8.64 8.05
CA MET A 238 -19.81 -7.34 7.47
C MET A 238 -20.90 -6.93 6.49
N THR A 239 -21.69 -5.91 6.83
CA THR A 239 -22.76 -5.38 5.96
C THR A 239 -22.18 -4.68 4.72
N VAL A 240 -22.70 -5.03 3.54
CA VAL A 240 -22.26 -4.55 2.21
C VAL A 240 -22.76 -3.12 1.90
N ASP A 241 -22.96 -2.28 2.92
CA ASP A 241 -23.58 -0.94 2.78
C ASP A 241 -22.57 0.21 2.71
N SER A 242 -21.27 -0.09 2.65
CA SER A 242 -20.21 0.93 2.57
C SER A 242 -19.61 1.03 1.16
N LYS A 243 -19.15 2.22 0.76
CA LYS A 243 -18.49 2.47 -0.54
C LYS A 243 -17.30 1.49 -0.75
N PRO A 244 -17.06 0.98 -1.98
CA PRO A 244 -16.11 -0.10 -2.24
C PRO A 244 -14.68 0.13 -1.72
N ASN A 245 -14.20 1.38 -1.74
CA ASN A 245 -12.86 1.76 -1.27
C ASN A 245 -12.72 1.75 0.27
N VAL A 246 -13.80 2.00 1.01
CA VAL A 246 -13.82 1.94 2.48
C VAL A 246 -13.97 0.48 2.94
N VAL A 247 -14.69 -0.32 2.17
CA VAL A 247 -14.92 -1.75 2.46
C VAL A 247 -13.62 -2.55 2.39
N SER A 248 -12.78 -2.35 1.38
CA SER A 248 -11.51 -3.10 1.25
C SER A 248 -10.58 -2.91 2.44
N GLY A 249 -10.45 -1.67 2.92
CA GLY A 249 -9.63 -1.39 4.11
C GLY A 249 -10.23 -1.93 5.41
N ARG A 250 -11.56 -1.83 5.57
CA ARG A 250 -12.25 -2.35 6.76
C ARG A 250 -12.22 -3.88 6.84
N ILE A 251 -12.38 -4.59 5.70
CA ILE A 251 -12.27 -6.05 5.66
C ILE A 251 -10.86 -6.47 6.07
N LEU A 252 -9.83 -5.83 5.52
CA LEU A 252 -8.43 -6.12 5.86
C LEU A 252 -8.16 -5.94 7.36
N ILE A 253 -8.61 -4.81 7.92
CA ILE A 253 -8.43 -4.48 9.33
C ILE A 253 -9.19 -5.47 10.22
N ALA A 254 -10.45 -5.76 9.92
CA ALA A 254 -11.24 -6.68 10.74
C ALA A 254 -10.70 -8.11 10.71
N SER A 255 -10.28 -8.61 9.53
CA SER A 255 -9.66 -9.93 9.42
C SER A 255 -8.35 -10.03 10.20
N ALA A 256 -7.60 -8.93 10.34
CA ALA A 256 -6.35 -8.91 11.09
C ALA A 256 -6.56 -8.67 12.60
N GLN A 257 -7.54 -7.85 13.00
CA GLN A 257 -7.81 -7.52 14.41
C GLN A 257 -8.28 -8.75 15.21
N GLU A 258 -9.24 -9.51 14.67
CA GLU A 258 -9.66 -10.76 15.33
C GLU A 258 -8.68 -11.90 15.05
N GLY A 259 -8.12 -11.96 13.84
CA GLY A 259 -7.16 -12.98 13.43
C GLY A 259 -5.85 -13.01 14.23
N ALA A 260 -5.41 -11.91 14.83
CA ALA A 260 -4.11 -11.87 15.51
C ALA A 260 -4.21 -11.57 17.02
N GLY A 261 -5.42 -11.72 17.61
CA GLY A 261 -5.64 -11.45 19.02
C GLY A 261 -5.37 -9.99 19.39
N LEU A 262 -5.64 -9.05 18.47
CA LEU A 262 -5.35 -7.61 18.64
C LEU A 262 -6.47 -6.88 19.41
N ALA A 263 -7.34 -7.62 20.09
CA ALA A 263 -8.50 -7.09 20.80
C ALA A 263 -8.10 -6.23 22.00
N GLU A 264 -7.00 -6.59 22.68
CA GLU A 264 -6.44 -5.78 23.75
C GLU A 264 -5.31 -4.89 23.21
N PRO A 265 -5.47 -3.55 23.27
CA PRO A 265 -4.46 -2.64 22.76
C PRO A 265 -3.26 -2.62 23.73
N GLY A 266 -2.14 -3.20 23.30
CA GLY A 266 -0.86 -3.15 24.00
C GLY A 266 0.34 -3.33 23.07
N PRO A 267 1.57 -3.20 23.58
CA PRO A 267 2.79 -3.35 22.79
C PRO A 267 2.90 -4.73 22.11
N GLU A 268 2.39 -5.77 22.74
CA GLU A 268 2.35 -7.13 22.19
C GLU A 268 1.49 -7.22 20.91
N ALA A 269 0.40 -6.45 20.86
CA ALA A 269 -0.47 -6.40 19.68
C ALA A 269 0.25 -5.78 18.47
N LEU A 270 1.08 -4.75 18.67
CA LEU A 270 1.92 -4.17 17.63
C LEU A 270 2.91 -5.20 17.07
N ARG A 271 3.54 -5.98 17.95
CA ARG A 271 4.46 -7.06 17.57
C ARG A 271 3.75 -8.17 16.79
N SER A 272 2.57 -8.57 17.26
CA SER A 272 1.72 -9.58 16.61
C SER A 272 1.32 -9.13 15.20
N ALA A 273 0.93 -7.86 15.03
CA ALA A 273 0.57 -7.29 13.72
C ALA A 273 1.74 -7.33 12.72
N VAL A 274 2.96 -7.00 13.16
CA VAL A 274 4.17 -7.11 12.32
C VAL A 274 4.44 -8.59 11.97
N GLY A 275 4.33 -9.49 12.94
CA GLY A 275 4.51 -10.93 12.74
C GLY A 275 3.51 -11.51 11.74
N LEU A 276 2.24 -11.10 11.82
CA LEU A 276 1.19 -11.49 10.88
C LEU A 276 1.53 -11.07 9.45
N ALA A 277 1.94 -9.80 9.26
CA ALA A 277 2.33 -9.28 7.95
C ALA A 277 3.50 -10.07 7.34
N TRP A 278 4.52 -10.41 8.16
CA TRP A 278 5.65 -11.24 7.72
C TRP A 278 5.23 -12.64 7.31
N ARG A 279 4.44 -13.33 8.13
CA ARG A 279 3.99 -14.70 7.83
C ARG A 279 3.09 -14.72 6.59
N ALA A 280 2.23 -13.72 6.41
CA ALA A 280 1.43 -13.56 5.20
C ALA A 280 2.30 -13.29 3.97
N MET A 281 3.36 -12.47 4.09
CA MET A 281 4.32 -12.28 3.01
C MET A 281 5.01 -13.60 2.62
N ILE A 282 5.41 -14.42 3.59
CA ILE A 282 5.99 -15.74 3.33
C ILE A 282 4.99 -16.64 2.61
N LEU A 283 3.73 -16.67 3.05
CA LEU A 283 2.68 -17.43 2.37
C LEU A 283 2.55 -17.00 0.90
N TRP A 284 2.52 -15.70 0.62
CA TRP A 284 2.47 -15.18 -0.74
C TRP A 284 3.70 -15.59 -1.56
N LEU A 285 4.91 -15.49 -1.01
CA LEU A 285 6.14 -15.92 -1.69
C LEU A 285 6.16 -17.42 -2.00
N LEU A 286 5.62 -18.25 -1.11
CA LEU A 286 5.48 -19.69 -1.32
C LEU A 286 4.45 -20.01 -2.40
N LEU A 287 3.28 -19.36 -2.37
CA LEU A 287 2.27 -19.52 -3.42
C LEU A 287 2.83 -19.11 -4.79
N LEU A 288 3.56 -18.01 -4.84
CA LEU A 288 4.25 -17.56 -6.06
C LEU A 288 5.29 -18.58 -6.53
N LEU A 289 6.10 -19.12 -5.63
CA LEU A 289 7.07 -20.16 -5.97
C LEU A 289 6.37 -21.37 -6.59
N LEU A 290 5.31 -21.88 -5.96
CA LEU A 290 4.54 -23.02 -6.45
C LEU A 290 3.93 -22.75 -7.83
N LEU A 291 3.34 -21.56 -8.05
CA LEU A 291 2.81 -21.18 -9.36
C LEU A 291 3.91 -21.12 -10.43
N THR A 292 5.07 -20.57 -10.10
CA THR A 292 6.20 -20.53 -11.05
C THR A 292 6.76 -21.90 -11.37
N LEU A 293 6.80 -22.83 -10.41
CA LEU A 293 7.21 -24.21 -10.62
C LEU A 293 6.18 -24.96 -11.47
N ALA A 294 4.89 -24.81 -11.17
CA ALA A 294 3.81 -25.42 -11.95
C ALA A 294 3.84 -24.96 -13.42
N ALA A 295 4.05 -23.67 -13.67
CA ALA A 295 4.17 -23.13 -15.02
C ALA A 295 5.46 -23.58 -15.74
N ALA A 296 6.52 -23.91 -15.01
CA ALA A 296 7.76 -24.43 -15.59
C ALA A 296 7.69 -25.94 -15.89
N LEU A 297 6.78 -26.66 -15.23
CA LEU A 297 6.55 -28.09 -15.40
C LEU A 297 5.47 -28.43 -16.45
N ALA A 298 4.64 -27.44 -16.83
CA ALA A 298 3.59 -27.55 -17.85
C ALA A 298 4.14 -27.28 -19.26
#